data_AF-A0A959LLZ5-F1
#
_entry.id   AF-A0A959LLZ5-F1
#
_cell.length_a   1.000
_cell.length_b   1.000
_cell.length_c   1.000
_cell.angle_alpha   90.00
_cell.angle_beta   90.00
_cell.angle_gamma   90.00
#
_symmetry.space_group_name_H-M   'P 1'
#
loop_
_entity.id
_entity.type
_entity.pdbx_description
1 polymer ?
#
loop_
_entity_poly.entity_id
_entity_poly.type
_entity_poly.pdbx_seq_one_letter_code
_entity_poly.pdbx_strand_id
1 'polypeptide(L)'
;MKQQVTKLVIKSAILLVVLVVCDRIIGTGLEHLFYQQTHGDDYTTLHALTKAEDDILVFGTSRASHHYNARLLADETGKTCFNAGRDEMEIPYTNALLKPIFKRRKPK
;
A
#
# COMPACT_ATOMS: atom_id res chain seq x y z
N MET A 1 -6.94 0.57 52.10
CA MET A 1 -6.49 1.50 51.05
C MET A 1 -5.35 0.94 50.18
N LYS A 2 -4.14 0.65 50.72
CA LYS A 2 -2.99 0.12 49.93
C LYS A 2 -3.32 -1.12 49.08
N GLN A 3 -3.99 -2.13 49.65
CA GLN A 3 -4.37 -3.35 48.92
C GLN A 3 -5.33 -3.13 47.75
N GLN A 4 -6.23 -2.14 47.84
CA GLN A 4 -7.15 -1.81 46.75
C GLN A 4 -6.41 -1.11 45.60
N VAL A 5 -5.47 -0.22 45.93
CA VAL A 5 -4.61 0.44 44.95
C VAL A 5 -3.72 -0.59 44.22
N THR A 6 -3.11 -1.54 44.93
CA THR A 6 -2.31 -2.60 44.31
C THR A 6 -3.13 -3.46 43.35
N LYS A 7 -4.36 -3.85 43.74
CA LYS A 7 -5.26 -4.60 42.84
C LYS A 7 -5.66 -3.81 41.62
N LEU A 8 -5.87 -2.49 41.75
CA LEU A 8 -6.18 -1.61 40.62
C LEU A 8 -5.01 -1.55 39.64
N VAL A 9 -3.80 -1.29 40.14
CA VAL A 9 -2.58 -1.20 39.31
C VAL A 9 -2.32 -2.50 38.55
N ILE A 10 -2.46 -3.65 39.21
CA ILE A 10 -2.29 -4.96 38.55
C ILE A 10 -3.33 -5.16 37.44
N LYS A 11 -4.61 -4.86 37.71
CA LYS A 11 -5.66 -4.96 36.68
C LYS A 11 -5.43 -4.02 35.50
N SER A 12 -5.00 -2.79 35.76
CA SER A 12 -4.65 -1.83 34.72
C SER A 12 -3.44 -2.28 33.90
N ALA A 13 -2.42 -2.84 34.55
CA ALA A 13 -1.26 -3.40 33.86
C ALA A 13 -1.65 -4.60 32.97
N ILE A 14 -2.49 -5.51 33.47
CA ILE A 14 -3.01 -6.63 32.69
C ILE A 14 -3.81 -6.11 31.49
N LEU A 15 -4.69 -5.13 31.67
CA LEU A 15 -5.47 -4.54 30.58
C LEU A 15 -4.55 -3.92 29.51
N LEU A 16 -3.52 -3.18 29.91
CA LEU A 16 -2.53 -2.61 28.98
C LEU A 16 -1.79 -3.71 28.20
N VAL A 17 -1.36 -4.77 28.87
CA VAL A 17 -0.70 -5.91 28.21
C VAL A 17 -1.64 -6.55 27.20
N VAL A 18 -2.90 -6.80 27.57
CA VAL A 18 -3.90 -7.37 26.66
C VAL A 18 -4.13 -6.45 25.45
N LEU A 19 -4.25 -5.14 25.66
CA LEU A 19 -4.42 -4.17 24.57
C LEU A 19 -3.23 -4.20 23.60
N VAL A 20 -1.99 -4.21 24.12
CA VAL A 20 -0.79 -4.29 23.29
C VAL A 20 -0.75 -5.60 22.52
N VAL A 21 -1.07 -6.73 23.16
CA VAL A 21 -1.08 -8.04 22.48
C VAL A 21 -2.13 -8.06 21.36
N CYS A 22 -3.36 -7.60 21.64
CA CYS A 22 -4.42 -7.53 20.64
C CYS A 22 -4.06 -6.60 19.48
N ASP A 23 -3.51 -5.42 19.76
CA ASP A 23 -3.03 -4.47 18.74
C ASP A 23 -2.00 -5.11 17.82
N ARG A 24 -1.01 -5.84 18.38
CA ARG A 24 0.01 -6.52 17.58
C ARG A 24 -0.54 -7.66 16.74
N ILE A 25 -1.46 -8.45 17.28
CA ILE A 25 -2.08 -9.55 16.53
C ILE A 25 -2.92 -8.98 15.37
N ILE A 26 -3.75 -7.98 15.64
CA ILE A 26 -4.60 -7.38 14.61
C ILE A 26 -3.74 -6.65 13.57
N GLY A 27 -2.76 -5.86 14.01
CA GLY A 27 -1.88 -5.11 13.13
C GLY A 27 -1.08 -6.02 12.19
N THR A 28 -0.46 -7.08 12.73
CA THR A 28 0.27 -8.05 11.90
C THR A 28 -0.64 -8.85 10.97
N GLY A 29 -1.86 -9.18 11.41
CA GLY A 29 -2.87 -9.81 10.57
C GLY A 29 -3.29 -8.93 9.40
N LEU A 30 -3.60 -7.65 9.66
CA LEU A 30 -3.96 -6.68 8.64
C LEU A 30 -2.80 -6.40 7.68
N GLU A 31 -1.57 -6.29 8.19
CA GLU A 31 -0.36 -6.15 7.37
C GLU A 31 -0.20 -7.33 6.41
N HIS A 32 -0.37 -8.56 6.90
CA HIS A 32 -0.29 -9.76 6.07
C HIS A 32 -1.32 -9.72 4.93
N LEU A 33 -2.57 -9.37 5.25
CA LEU A 33 -3.65 -9.26 4.26
C LEU A 33 -3.38 -8.14 3.25
N PHE A 34 -2.85 -7.00 3.70
CA PHE A 34 -2.49 -5.87 2.84
C PHE A 34 -1.48 -6.26 1.76
N TYR A 35 -0.42 -6.99 2.12
CA TYR A 35 0.59 -7.43 1.14
C TYR A 35 0.15 -8.60 0.24
N GLN A 36 -0.94 -9.29 0.60
CA GLN A 36 -1.51 -10.40 -0.17
C GLN A 36 -2.63 -9.99 -1.13
N GLN A 37 -3.02 -8.71 -1.15
CA GLN A 37 -4.01 -8.23 -2.08
C GLN A 37 -3.59 -8.51 -3.53
N THR A 38 -4.56 -8.87 -4.36
CA THR A 38 -4.36 -9.13 -5.80
C THR A 38 -5.02 -8.10 -6.69
N HIS A 39 -5.90 -7.26 -6.13
CA HIS A 39 -6.70 -6.25 -6.82
C HIS A 39 -6.99 -5.05 -5.91
N GLY A 40 -7.45 -3.94 -6.50
CA GLY A 40 -7.78 -2.70 -5.81
C GLY A 40 -6.63 -1.69 -5.75
N ASP A 41 -6.91 -0.50 -5.21
CA ASP A 41 -5.98 0.64 -5.24
C ASP A 41 -4.69 0.41 -4.45
N ASP A 42 -4.80 -0.28 -3.32
CA ASP A 42 -3.67 -0.63 -2.48
C ASP A 42 -2.77 -1.67 -3.19
N TYR A 43 -3.37 -2.66 -3.87
CA TYR A 43 -2.63 -3.55 -4.76
C TYR A 43 -1.93 -2.78 -5.88
N THR A 44 -2.62 -1.85 -6.56
CA THR A 44 -2.03 -1.04 -7.64
C THR A 44 -0.80 -0.27 -7.15
N THR A 45 -0.93 0.35 -5.97
CA THR A 45 0.15 1.08 -5.30
C THR A 45 1.32 0.16 -4.95
N LEU A 46 1.03 -0.96 -4.30
CA LEU A 46 2.03 -1.91 -3.85
C LEU A 46 2.75 -2.54 -5.04
N HIS A 47 2.01 -2.90 -6.09
CA HIS A 47 2.56 -3.46 -7.32
C HIS A 47 3.47 -2.44 -8.00
N ALA A 48 3.02 -1.18 -8.16
CA ALA A 48 3.86 -0.09 -8.69
C ALA A 48 5.18 0.06 -7.91
N LEU A 49 5.11 0.04 -6.58
CA LEU A 49 6.26 0.24 -5.71
C LEU A 49 7.24 -0.94 -5.68
N THR A 50 6.73 -2.18 -5.75
CA THR A 50 7.51 -3.38 -5.44
C THR A 50 7.78 -4.30 -6.63
N LYS A 51 6.90 -4.31 -7.63
CA LYS A 51 6.89 -5.34 -8.70
C LYS A 51 6.90 -4.77 -10.11
N ALA A 52 6.41 -3.55 -10.33
CA ALA A 52 6.27 -2.98 -11.66
C ALA A 52 7.64 -2.86 -12.36
N GLU A 53 7.76 -3.54 -13.49
CA GLU A 53 8.94 -3.56 -14.37
C GLU A 53 8.55 -3.33 -15.84
N ASP A 54 7.30 -2.93 -16.07
CA ASP A 54 6.72 -2.65 -17.38
C ASP A 54 7.44 -1.50 -18.09
N ASP A 55 7.62 -1.62 -19.39
CA ASP A 55 8.25 -0.59 -20.22
C ASP A 55 7.47 0.74 -20.20
N ILE A 56 6.15 0.69 -20.01
CA ILE A 56 5.29 1.86 -19.86
C ILE A 56 4.56 1.80 -18.51
N LEU A 57 4.60 2.91 -17.77
CA LEU A 57 3.83 3.10 -16.54
C LEU A 57 2.93 4.33 -16.68
N VAL A 58 1.63 4.14 -16.51
CA VAL A 58 0.64 5.23 -16.52
C VAL A 58 0.42 5.71 -15.09
N PHE A 59 0.56 7.01 -14.85
CA PHE A 59 0.33 7.64 -13.55
C PHE A 59 -0.74 8.73 -13.65
N GLY A 60 -1.43 8.98 -12.53
CA GLY A 60 -2.39 10.07 -12.39
C GLY A 60 -3.54 9.71 -11.44
N THR A 61 -4.54 10.59 -11.42
CA THR A 61 -5.75 10.47 -10.58
C THR A 61 -6.75 9.45 -11.16
N SER A 62 -8.03 9.55 -10.76
CA SER A 62 -9.15 8.79 -11.31
C SER A 62 -9.25 8.80 -12.84
N ARG A 63 -8.77 9.86 -13.50
CA ARG A 63 -8.69 9.89 -14.96
C ARG A 63 -7.70 8.86 -15.50
N ALA A 64 -6.55 8.71 -14.85
CA ALA A 64 -5.54 7.74 -15.24
C ALA A 64 -6.04 6.31 -15.01
N SER A 65 -6.54 6.01 -13.80
CA SER A 65 -6.99 4.66 -13.40
C SER A 65 -8.12 4.13 -14.29
N HIS A 66 -9.10 4.97 -14.65
CA HIS A 66 -10.32 4.53 -15.33
C HIS A 66 -10.30 4.69 -16.85
N HIS A 67 -9.58 5.67 -17.41
CA HIS A 67 -9.65 5.95 -18.86
C HIS A 67 -8.51 5.34 -19.67
N TYR A 68 -7.37 5.02 -19.06
CA TYR A 68 -6.26 4.42 -19.79
C TYR A 68 -6.31 2.89 -19.72
N ASN A 69 -6.43 2.29 -20.90
CA ASN A 69 -6.38 0.84 -21.04
C ASN A 69 -4.92 0.39 -21.28
N ALA A 70 -4.27 -0.11 -20.24
CA ALA A 70 -2.89 -0.59 -20.32
C ALA A 70 -2.70 -1.73 -21.33
N ARG A 71 -3.71 -2.61 -21.49
CA ARG A 71 -3.64 -3.70 -22.47
C ARG A 71 -3.65 -3.17 -23.89
N LEU A 72 -4.53 -2.23 -24.20
CA LEU A 72 -4.54 -1.58 -25.51
C LEU A 72 -3.21 -0.87 -25.79
N LEU A 73 -2.67 -0.14 -24.82
CA LEU A 73 -1.35 0.50 -24.97
C LEU A 73 -0.24 -0.52 -25.22
N ALA A 74 -0.28 -1.66 -24.55
CA ALA A 74 0.69 -2.73 -24.76
C ALA A 74 0.56 -3.35 -26.16
N ASP A 75 -0.66 -3.66 -26.59
CA ASP A 75 -0.95 -4.26 -27.90
C ASP A 75 -0.51 -3.33 -29.04
N GLU A 76 -0.78 -2.02 -28.93
CA GLU A 76 -0.44 -1.04 -29.96
C GLU A 76 1.06 -0.69 -30.01
N THR A 77 1.74 -0.69 -28.86
CA THR A 77 3.16 -0.29 -28.79
C THR A 77 4.14 -1.46 -28.85
N GLY A 78 3.65 -2.69 -28.69
CA GLY A 78 4.48 -3.89 -28.52
C GLY A 78 5.32 -3.90 -27.24
N LYS A 79 5.01 -3.02 -26.27
CA LYS A 79 5.73 -2.87 -25.00
C LYS A 79 4.84 -3.32 -23.84
N THR A 80 5.45 -3.81 -22.75
CA THR A 80 4.67 -4.07 -21.52
C THR A 80 4.17 -2.75 -20.92
N CYS A 81 2.95 -2.75 -20.41
CA CYS A 81 2.31 -1.55 -19.87
C CYS A 81 1.52 -1.88 -18.60
N PHE A 82 1.72 -1.08 -17.56
CA PHE A 82 0.96 -1.15 -16.32
C PHE A 82 0.33 0.20 -15.98
N ASN A 83 -0.94 0.19 -15.58
CA ASN A 83 -1.63 1.39 -15.11
C ASN A 83 -1.49 1.52 -13.59
N ALA A 84 -0.64 2.44 -13.15
CA ALA A 84 -0.39 2.78 -11.76
C ALA A 84 -1.21 4.01 -11.30
N GLY A 85 -2.22 4.42 -12.07
CA GLY A 85 -3.16 5.48 -11.69
C GLY A 85 -3.95 5.10 -10.44
N ARG A 86 -4.24 6.09 -9.60
CA ARG A 86 -4.98 5.89 -8.35
C ARG A 86 -6.00 7.00 -8.14
N ASP A 87 -7.20 6.62 -7.74
CA ASP A 87 -8.30 7.55 -7.52
C ASP A 87 -7.93 8.58 -6.45
N GLU A 88 -8.31 9.84 -6.70
CA GLU A 88 -8.09 10.98 -5.79
C GLU A 88 -6.62 11.30 -5.46
N MET A 89 -5.66 10.61 -6.08
CA MET A 89 -4.24 10.81 -5.80
C MET A 89 -3.58 11.74 -6.81
N GLU A 90 -3.17 12.91 -6.32
CA GLU A 90 -2.57 13.95 -7.15
C GLU A 90 -1.04 13.79 -7.33
N ILE A 91 -0.38 14.85 -7.79
CA ILE A 91 1.06 14.90 -8.07
C ILE A 91 1.93 14.45 -6.88
N PRO A 92 1.65 14.81 -5.60
CA PRO A 92 2.49 14.39 -4.47
C PRO A 92 2.59 12.86 -4.35
N TYR A 93 1.48 12.15 -4.57
CA TYR A 93 1.45 10.70 -4.56
C TYR A 93 2.29 10.12 -5.70
N THR A 94 2.08 10.61 -6.92
CA THR A 94 2.87 10.17 -8.09
C THR A 94 4.37 10.41 -7.85
N ASN A 95 4.75 11.54 -7.28
CA ASN A 95 6.15 11.84 -6.95
C ASN A 95 6.73 10.87 -5.90
N ALA A 96 5.93 10.46 -4.92
CA ALA A 96 6.33 9.47 -3.92
C ALA A 96 6.54 8.08 -4.55
N LEU A 97 5.77 7.72 -5.60
CA LEU A 97 5.96 6.48 -6.37
C LEU A 97 7.21 6.53 -7.26
N LEU A 98 7.45 7.64 -7.95
CA LEU A 98 8.52 7.74 -8.93
C LEU A 98 9.91 7.57 -8.31
N LYS A 99 10.16 8.13 -7.12
CA LYS A 99 11.46 8.02 -6.42
C LYS A 99 11.94 6.58 -6.23
N PRO A 100 11.18 5.68 -5.56
CA PRO A 100 11.59 4.28 -5.40
C PRO A 100 11.61 3.51 -6.71
N ILE A 101 10.69 3.80 -7.65
CA ILE A 101 10.69 3.17 -8.98
C ILE A 101 11.98 3.49 -9.73
N PHE A 102 12.37 4.77 -9.79
CA PHE A 102 13.59 5.21 -10.46
C PHE A 102 14.88 4.73 -9.78
N LYS A 103 14.83 4.48 -8.46
CA LYS A 103 15.94 3.84 -7.75
C LYS A 103 16.14 2.38 -8.17
N ARG A 104 15.07 1.66 -8.47
CA ARG A 104 15.09 0.26 -8.94
C ARG A 104 15.36 0.15 -10.43
N ARG A 105 14.85 1.09 -11.22
CA ARG A 105 14.81 1.01 -12.69
C ARG A 105 15.06 2.37 -13.32
N LYS A 106 16.00 2.43 -14.26
CA LYS A 106 16.11 3.58 -15.16
C LYS A 106 15.10 3.39 -16.30
N PRO A 107 14.17 4.33 -16.54
CA PRO A 107 13.31 4.26 -17.71
C PRO A 107 14.16 4.19 -18.99
N LYS A 108 13.74 3.35 -19.94
CA LYS A 108 14.41 3.18 -21.24
C LYS A 108 14.10 4.33 -22.18
#